data_AF-A0A483AA88-F1
#
_entry.id   AF-A0A483AA88-F1
#
_cell.length_a   1.000
_cell.length_b   1.000
_cell.length_c   1.000
_cell.angle_alpha   90.00
_cell.angle_beta   90.00
_cell.angle_gamma   90.00
#
_symmetry.space_group_name_H-M   'P 1'
#
loop_
_entity.id
_entity.type
_entity.pdbx_description
1 polymer ?
#
loop_
_entity_poly.entity_id
_entity_poly.type
_entity_poly.pdbx_seq_one_letter_code
_entity_poly.pdbx_strand_id
1 'polypeptide(L)' 'MNGKGRATDNICIERFWRSTKCERIYLNEYQSIGELVTDVDDYIEFYNYRRFHETLKYKKPMDVYQESIKLNQKKKAS' A
#
# COMPACT_ATOMS: atom_id res chain seq x y z
N MET A 1 -10.85 7.18 -26.45
CA MET A 1 -10.39 6.23 -25.41
C MET A 1 -9.90 7.04 -24.22
N ASN A 2 -10.62 7.02 -23.11
CA ASN A 2 -10.29 7.82 -21.92
C ASN A 2 -9.31 7.02 -21.07
N GLY A 3 -8.03 7.40 -21.09
CA GLY A 3 -6.91 6.67 -20.46
C GLY A 3 -6.94 6.62 -18.93
N LYS A 4 -7.89 5.88 -18.37
CA LYS A 4 -7.89 5.43 -16.96
C LYS A 4 -7.08 4.15 -16.88
N GLY A 5 -5.80 4.28 -16.52
CA GLY A 5 -4.82 3.19 -16.48
C GLY A 5 -3.43 3.68 -16.85
N ARG A 6 -2.95 4.74 -16.19
CA ARG A 6 -1.56 5.21 -16.40
C ARG A 6 -0.61 4.21 -15.76
N ALA A 7 0.53 3.92 -16.38
CA ALA A 7 1.59 3.11 -15.80
C ALA A 7 2.05 3.61 -14.40
N THR A 8 1.87 4.90 -14.13
CA THR A 8 2.12 5.51 -12.82
C THR A 8 1.11 5.15 -11.73
N ASP A 9 -0.08 4.65 -12.09
CA ASP A 9 -1.05 4.15 -11.11
C ASP A 9 -0.66 2.73 -10.67
N ASN A 10 -0.21 1.91 -11.63
CA ASN A 10 0.18 0.53 -11.38
C ASN A 10 1.51 0.40 -10.59
N ILE A 11 2.43 1.35 -10.76
CA ILE A 11 3.76 1.27 -10.13
C ILE A 11 3.71 1.17 -8.59
N CYS A 12 2.70 1.79 -7.97
CA CYS A 12 2.52 1.75 -6.51
C CYS A 12 2.09 0.35 -6.06
N ILE A 13 1.11 -0.24 -6.73
CA ILE A 13 0.60 -1.57 -6.39
C ILE A 13 1.62 -2.66 -6.74
N GLU A 14 2.38 -2.51 -7.82
CA GLU A 14 3.49 -3.40 -8.18
C GLU A 14 4.60 -3.38 -7.12
N ARG A 15 4.98 -2.19 -6.65
CA ARG A 15 5.98 -2.06 -5.57
C ARG A 15 5.48 -2.69 -4.27
N PHE A 16 4.22 -2.48 -3.92
CA PHE A 16 3.60 -3.12 -2.76
C PHE A 16 3.68 -4.66 -2.86
N TRP A 17 3.26 -5.25 -3.98
CA TRP A 17 3.26 -6.70 -4.15
C TRP A 17 4.67 -7.28 -4.23
N ARG A 18 5.63 -6.56 -4.81
CA ARG A 18 7.04 -6.97 -4.80
C ARG A 18 7.56 -7.12 -3.36
N SER A 19 7.31 -6.11 -2.53
CA SER A 19 7.67 -6.14 -1.11
C SER A 19 6.97 -7.29 -0.38
N THR A 20 5.64 -7.40 -0.51
CA THR A 20 4.86 -8.45 0.15
C THR A 20 5.37 -9.86 -0.19
N LYS A 21 5.67 -10.11 -1.47
CA LYS A 21 6.19 -11.41 -1.90
C LYS A 21 7.57 -11.70 -1.30
N CYS A 22 8.51 -10.77 -1.41
CA CYS A 22 9.88 -10.98 -0.94
C CYS A 22 10.00 -11.04 0.58
N GLU A 23 9.18 -10.31 1.31
CA GLU A 23 9.33 -10.12 2.76
C GLU A 23 8.43 -11.06 3.57
N ARG A 24 7.43 -11.66 2.95
CA ARG A 24 6.50 -12.61 3.58
C ARG A 24 6.39 -13.90 2.78
N ILE A 25 5.78 -13.84 1.60
CA ILE A 25 5.30 -15.05 0.91
C ILE A 25 6.43 -16.01 0.53
N TYR A 26 7.57 -15.50 0.05
CA TYR A 26 8.69 -16.35 -0.36
C TYR A 26 9.54 -16.87 0.81
N LEU A 27 9.37 -16.33 2.01
CA LEU A 27 10.13 -16.70 3.20
C LEU A 27 9.36 -17.67 4.10
N ASN A 28 8.06 -17.84 3.89
CA ASN A 28 7.19 -18.63 4.74
C ASN A 28 6.56 -19.79 3.95
N GLU A 29 6.35 -20.91 4.65
CA GLU A 29 5.50 -22.00 4.19
C GLU A 29 4.16 -21.92 4.90
N TYR A 30 3.06 -21.90 4.14
CA TYR A 30 1.72 -21.79 4.68
C TYR A 30 1.02 -23.14 4.67
N GLN A 31 0.41 -23.54 5.79
CA GLN A 31 -0.30 -24.82 5.90
C GLN A 31 -1.71 -24.76 5.31
N SER A 32 -2.23 -23.55 5.11
CA SER A 32 -3.56 -23.34 4.53
C SER A 32 -3.66 -21.98 3.83
N ILE A 33 -4.65 -21.86 2.94
CA ILE A 33 -4.99 -20.57 2.32
C ILE A 33 -5.41 -19.55 3.38
N GLY A 34 -6.09 -19.98 4.45
CA GLY A 34 -6.51 -19.09 5.53
C GLY A 34 -5.33 -18.43 6.24
N GLU A 35 -4.27 -19.18 6.47
CA GLU A 35 -3.03 -18.66 7.07
C GLU A 35 -2.36 -17.61 6.17
N LEU A 36 -2.26 -17.88 4.86
CA LEU A 36 -1.75 -16.92 3.89
C LEU A 36 -2.58 -15.64 3.85
N VAL A 37 -3.91 -15.75 3.89
CA VAL A 37 -4.81 -14.58 3.88
C VAL A 37 -4.58 -13.73 5.13
N THR A 38 -4.48 -14.35 6.31
CA THR A 38 -4.20 -13.63 7.56
C THR A 38 -2.85 -12.93 7.52
N ASP A 39 -1.78 -13.61 7.11
CA ASP A 39 -0.44 -12.99 7.04
C ASP A 39 -0.37 -11.83 6.03
N VAL A 40 -1.12 -11.92 4.92
CA VAL A 40 -1.24 -10.81 3.98
C VAL A 40 -2.02 -9.64 4.57
N ASP A 41 -3.08 -9.88 5.33
CA ASP A 41 -3.84 -8.82 6.03
C ASP A 41 -2.97 -8.09 7.07
N ASP A 42 -2.26 -8.86 7.90
CA ASP A 42 -1.26 -8.34 8.85
C ASP A 42 -0.19 -7.51 8.14
N TYR A 43 0.29 -7.97 6.97
CA TYR A 43 1.28 -7.23 6.20
C TYR A 43 0.72 -5.92 5.63
N ILE A 44 -0.53 -5.90 5.17
CA ILE A 44 -1.21 -4.69 4.70
C ILE A 44 -1.35 -3.67 5.84
N GLU A 45 -1.74 -4.12 7.04
CA GLU A 45 -1.80 -3.25 8.22
C GLU A 45 -0.42 -2.65 8.52
N PHE A 46 0.59 -3.50 8.62
CA PHE A 46 1.97 -3.07 8.86
C PHE A 46 2.46 -2.08 7.80
N TYR A 47 2.26 -2.39 6.52
CA TYR A 47 2.70 -1.56 5.41
C TYR A 47 2.04 -0.18 5.46
N ASN A 48 0.73 -0.11 5.72
CA ASN A 48 -0.01 1.15 5.69
C ASN A 48 0.22 2.01 6.95
N TYR A 49 0.32 1.38 8.13
CA TYR A 49 0.24 2.08 9.41
C TYR A 49 1.53 2.09 10.23
N ARG A 50 2.56 1.34 9.82
CA ARG A 50 3.81 1.20 10.57
C ARG A 50 5.06 1.38 9.72
N ARG A 51 5.05 1.00 8.44
CA ARG A 51 6.21 1.13 7.53
C ARG A 51 6.44 2.58 7.10
N PHE A 52 7.66 3.07 7.28
CA PHE A 52 8.12 4.33 6.70
C PHE A 52 8.64 4.12 5.28
N HIS A 53 8.34 5.06 4.39
CA HIS A 53 8.81 5.04 3.01
C HIS A 53 9.65 6.28 2.69
N GLU A 54 10.88 6.08 2.22
CA GLU A 54 11.77 7.17 1.82
C GLU A 54 11.14 8.06 0.73
N THR A 55 10.49 7.45 -0.27
CA THR A 55 9.77 8.17 -1.34
C THR A 55 8.61 9.02 -0.82
N LEU A 56 8.13 8.74 0.40
CA LEU A 56 7.09 9.50 1.10
C LEU A 56 7.69 10.44 2.16
N LYS A 57 8.97 10.81 2.05
CA LYS A 57 9.70 11.62 3.04
C LYS A 57 9.66 11.01 4.44
N TYR A 58 9.83 9.68 4.51
CA TYR A 58 9.74 8.91 5.75
C TYR A 58 8.39 9.09 6.48
N LYS A 59 7.30 9.32 5.74
CA LYS A 59 5.93 9.18 6.26
C LYS A 59 5.40 7.76 6.00
N LYS A 60 4.35 7.40 6.72
CA LYS A 60 3.60 6.17 6.50
C LYS A 60 2.59 6.34 5.36
N PRO A 61 2.29 5.30 4.56
CA PRO A 61 1.37 5.42 3.44
C PRO A 61 0.00 5.95 3.85
N MET A 62 -0.53 5.49 4.98
CA MET A 62 -1.83 5.93 5.47
C MET A 62 -1.84 7.42 5.87
N ASP A 63 -0.76 7.93 6.45
CA ASP A 63 -0.66 9.35 6.83
C ASP A 63 -0.75 10.24 5.58
N VAL A 64 -0.05 9.87 4.51
CA VAL A 64 -0.07 10.57 3.22
C VAL A 64 -1.45 10.51 2.59
N TYR A 65 -2.10 9.33 2.62
CA TYR A 65 -3.45 9.17 2.12
C TYR A 65 -4.45 10.07 2.87
N GLN A 66 -4.45 10.06 4.20
CA GLN A 66 -5.33 10.91 5.01
C GLN A 66 -5.09 12.41 4.76
N GLU A 67 -3.84 12.84 4.63
CA GLU A 67 -3.48 14.22 4.28
C GLU A 67 -4.06 14.62 2.91
N SER A 68 -4.00 13.72 1.92
CA SER A 68 -4.57 13.95 0.58
C SER A 68 -6.09 14.09 0.60
N ILE A 69 -6.80 13.30 1.42
CA ILE A 69 -8.26 13.39 1.57
C ILE A 69 -8.66 14.74 2.16
N LYS A 70 -7.97 15.18 3.23
CA LYS A 70 -8.21 16.50 3.86
C LYS A 70 -7.98 17.64 2.87
N LEU A 71 -6.91 17.57 2.05
CA LEU A 71 -6.62 18.58 1.04
C LEU A 71 -7.71 18.64 -0.03
N ASN A 72 -8.19 17.50 -0.50
CA ASN A 72 -9.24 17.41 -1.50
C ASN A 72 -10.59 17.93 -0.98
N GLN A 73 -10.90 17.70 0.30
CA GLN A 73 -12.08 18.27 0.95
C GLN A 73 -12.00 19.79 1.02
N LYS A 74 -10.84 20.36 1.43
CA LYS A 74 -10.64 21.82 1.45
C LYS A 74 -10.80 22.45 0.07
N LYS A 75 -10.25 21.83 -0.98
CA LYS A 75 -10.38 22.31 -2.37
C LYS A 75 -11.81 22.31 -2.89
N LYS A 76 -12.68 21.42 -2.40
CA LYS A 76 -14.10 21.38 -2.78
C LYS A 76 -14.94 22.43 -2.03
N ALA A 77 -14.44 22.93 -0.91
CA ALA A 77 -15.12 23.90 -0.06
C ALA A 77 -14.70 25.36 -0.35
N SER A 78 -13.71 25.57 -1.23
CA SER A 78 -13.28 26.87 -1.77
C SER A 78 -13.81 27.02 -3.19
#